data_AF-A0A835Q792-F1
#
_entry.id   AF-A0A835Q792-F1
#
_cell.length_a   1.000
_cell.length_b   1.000
_cell.length_c   1.000
_cell.angle_alpha   90.00
_cell.angle_beta   90.00
_cell.angle_gamma   90.00
#
_symmetry.space_group_name_H-M   'P 1'
#
loop_
_entity.id
_entity.type
_entity.pdbx_description
1 polymer ?
#
loop_
_entity_poly.entity_id
_entity_poly.type
_entity_poly.pdbx_seq_one_letter_code
_entity_poly.pdbx_strand_id
1 'polypeptide(L)'
;GSSPSMLVILITPPPVDEDGRNDYARLLYGDKARELSERTNEMTGIYANKCIEVAKELNLPYVDLWSIMQETVGWRKKFLSDGLHLTQEGNAVVHKEVLRVLHHAGLGPHFLTHDFPHHSEIDGRHPEKAFQPKN
;
A
#
# COMPACT_ATOMS: atom_id res chain seq x y z
N GLY A 1 12.59 -0.11 21.35
CA GLY A 1 12.02 -1.35 20.81
C GLY A 1 11.94 -1.23 19.31
N SER A 2 12.95 -1.75 18.63
CA SER A 2 12.97 -2.10 17.20
C SER A 2 14.17 -3.01 16.99
N SER A 3 14.03 -4.07 16.17
CA SER A 3 15.19 -4.84 15.71
C SER A 3 16.03 -3.94 14.79
N PRO A 4 17.38 -3.96 14.83
CA PRO A 4 18.23 -3.18 13.92
C PRO A 4 17.96 -3.41 12.42
N SER A 5 17.21 -4.47 12.08
CA SER A 5 16.88 -4.90 10.72
C SER A 5 15.45 -4.61 10.26
N MET A 6 14.63 -3.87 11.02
CA MET A 6 13.23 -3.62 10.65
C MET A 6 13.08 -2.35 9.81
N LEU A 7 12.57 -2.50 8.58
CA LEU A 7 12.13 -1.38 7.76
C LEU A 7 10.71 -0.96 8.15
N VAL A 8 10.52 0.31 8.48
CA VAL A 8 9.21 0.92 8.72
C VAL A 8 8.90 1.87 7.57
N ILE A 9 7.75 1.69 6.91
CA ILE A 9 7.28 2.55 5.83
C ILE A 9 5.95 3.17 6.27
N LEU A 10 5.83 4.50 6.16
CA LEU A 10 4.58 5.21 6.38
C LEU A 10 3.82 5.34 5.06
N ILE A 11 2.56 4.93 5.02
CA ILE A 11 1.69 5.06 3.85
C ILE A 11 0.60 6.04 4.21
N THR A 12 0.48 7.15 3.47
CA THR A 12 -0.58 8.13 3.71
C THR A 12 -1.95 7.54 3.33
N PRO A 13 -3.05 7.96 3.98
CA PRO A 13 -4.37 7.54 3.54
C PRO A 13 -4.61 7.95 2.07
N PRO A 14 -5.21 7.09 1.24
CA PRO A 14 -5.61 7.46 -0.12
C PRO A 14 -6.70 8.55 -0.08
N PRO A 15 -6.90 9.29 -1.20
CA PRO A 15 -7.94 10.32 -1.25
C PRO A 15 -9.34 9.72 -1.13
N VAL A 16 -10.33 10.55 -0.76
CA VAL A 16 -11.74 10.15 -0.58
C VAL A 16 -12.59 10.80 -1.68
N ASP A 17 -13.51 10.04 -2.28
CA ASP A 17 -14.56 10.59 -3.15
C ASP A 17 -15.85 10.73 -2.34
N GLU A 18 -16.10 11.92 -1.79
CA GLU A 18 -17.28 12.16 -0.95
C GLU A 18 -18.59 11.86 -1.68
N ASP A 19 -18.68 12.20 -2.97
CA ASP A 19 -19.89 11.96 -3.77
C ASP A 19 -20.11 10.45 -3.97
N GLY A 20 -19.06 9.73 -4.38
CA GLY A 20 -19.11 8.27 -4.48
C GLY A 20 -19.45 7.59 -3.15
N ARG A 21 -18.93 8.12 -2.04
CA ARG A 21 -19.20 7.60 -0.70
C ARG A 21 -20.65 7.80 -0.29
N ASN A 22 -21.21 8.97 -0.60
CA ASN A 22 -22.61 9.30 -0.35
C ASN A 22 -23.54 8.47 -1.22
N ASP A 23 -23.22 8.29 -2.51
CA ASP A 23 -23.97 7.41 -3.41
C ASP A 23 -24.02 5.97 -2.89
N TYR A 24 -22.88 5.45 -2.46
CA TYR A 24 -22.80 4.12 -1.88
C TYR A 24 -23.58 4.00 -0.56
N ALA A 25 -23.53 5.03 0.29
CA ALA A 25 -24.32 5.06 1.52
C ALA A 25 -25.83 5.04 1.24
N ARG A 26 -26.30 5.83 0.26
CA ARG A 26 -27.70 5.82 -0.20
C ARG A 26 -28.11 4.46 -0.74
N LEU A 27 -27.25 3.80 -1.53
CA LEU A 27 -27.50 2.46 -2.05
C LEU A 27 -27.70 1.43 -0.93
N LEU A 28 -26.91 1.50 0.15
CA LEU A 28 -26.97 0.54 1.24
C LEU A 28 -28.07 0.81 2.27
N TYR A 29 -28.32 2.08 2.57
CA TYR A 29 -29.13 2.48 3.73
C TYR A 29 -30.43 3.22 3.37
N GLY A 30 -30.63 3.57 2.08
CA GLY A 30 -31.80 4.31 1.62
C GLY A 30 -31.98 5.60 2.41
N ASP A 31 -33.20 5.83 2.92
CA ASP A 31 -33.57 7.02 3.70
C ASP A 31 -32.81 7.16 5.02
N LYS A 32 -32.13 6.10 5.48
CA LYS A 32 -31.29 6.14 6.70
C LYS A 32 -29.85 6.55 6.41
N ALA A 33 -29.49 6.76 5.15
CA ALA A 33 -28.16 7.22 4.79
C ALA A 33 -27.89 8.61 5.37
N ARG A 34 -26.66 8.86 5.82
CA ARG A 34 -26.23 10.21 6.18
C ARG A 34 -26.25 11.09 4.92
N GLU A 35 -26.64 12.35 5.09
CA GLU A 35 -26.65 13.32 3.99
C GLU A 35 -25.23 13.72 3.54
N LEU A 36 -24.31 13.80 4.50
CA LEU A 36 -22.92 14.17 4.29
C LEU A 36 -21.99 13.00 4.60
N SER A 37 -20.91 12.91 3.84
CA SER A 37 -19.88 11.90 4.02
C SER A 37 -19.23 12.06 5.39
N GLU A 38 -18.99 10.94 6.08
CA GLU A 38 -18.29 10.95 7.38
C GLU A 38 -16.79 11.27 7.27
N ARG A 39 -16.26 11.33 6.04
CA ARG A 39 -14.86 11.64 5.71
C ARG A 39 -14.84 12.64 4.56
N THR A 40 -13.93 13.60 4.62
CA THR A 40 -13.68 14.53 3.52
C THR A 40 -12.26 14.37 3.00
N ASN A 41 -12.07 14.57 1.69
CA ASN A 41 -10.78 14.51 1.05
C ASN A 41 -9.82 15.59 1.58
N GLU A 42 -10.37 16.76 1.93
CA GLU A 42 -9.62 17.84 2.58
C GLU A 42 -9.03 17.40 3.93
N MET A 43 -9.86 16.81 4.80
CA MET A 43 -9.39 16.31 6.09
C MET A 43 -8.40 15.16 5.91
N THR A 44 -8.64 14.28 4.93
CA THR A 44 -7.69 13.23 4.57
C THR A 44 -6.35 13.81 4.14
N GLY A 45 -6.33 14.90 3.38
CA GLY A 45 -5.09 15.62 3.00
C GLY A 45 -4.33 16.18 4.20
N ILE A 46 -5.04 16.69 5.23
CA ILE A 46 -4.41 17.12 6.49
C ILE A 46 -3.70 15.95 7.17
N TYR A 47 -4.36 14.80 7.30
CA TYR A 47 -3.75 13.61 7.90
C TYR A 47 -2.61 13.04 7.04
N ALA A 48 -2.73 13.06 5.71
CA ALA A 48 -1.66 12.66 4.80
C ALA A 48 -0.40 13.52 5.00
N ASN A 49 -0.56 14.84 5.07
CA ASN A 49 0.54 15.76 5.34
C ASN A 49 1.19 15.49 6.71
N LYS A 50 0.39 15.22 7.76
CA LYS A 50 0.92 14.84 9.07
C LYS A 50 1.69 13.53 9.07
N CYS A 51 1.23 12.52 8.33
CA CYS A 51 1.99 11.28 8.14
C CYS A 51 3.35 11.53 7.47
N ILE A 52 3.40 12.42 6.47
CA ILE A 52 4.63 12.78 5.76
C ILE A 52 5.58 13.57 6.67
N GLU A 53 5.07 14.51 7.46
CA GLU A 53 5.87 15.27 8.44
C GLU A 53 6.56 14.31 9.42
N VAL A 54 5.80 13.39 10.02
CA VAL A 54 6.34 12.37 10.94
C VAL A 54 7.37 11.48 10.25
N ALA A 55 7.11 11.05 9.01
CA ALA A 55 8.08 10.27 8.25
C ALA A 55 9.41 11.01 8.06
N LYS A 56 9.35 12.30 7.72
CA LYS A 56 10.54 13.14 7.55
C LYS A 56 11.28 13.36 8.87
N GLU A 57 10.57 13.65 9.94
CA GLU A 57 11.15 13.86 11.28
C GLU A 57 11.90 12.62 11.78
N LEU A 58 11.37 11.42 11.50
CA LEU A 58 11.97 10.15 11.90
C LEU A 58 12.94 9.58 10.85
N ASN A 59 13.17 10.29 9.75
CA ASN A 59 13.95 9.83 8.60
C ASN A 59 13.49 8.44 8.09
N LEU A 60 12.18 8.23 8.05
CA LEU A 60 11.53 7.03 7.55
C LEU A 60 11.10 7.21 6.08
N PRO A 61 11.17 6.16 5.26
CA PRO A 61 10.55 6.18 3.95
C PRO A 61 9.02 6.27 4.06
N TYR A 62 8.40 6.90 3.07
CA TYR A 62 6.95 7.04 2.98
C TYR A 62 6.42 6.93 1.55
N VAL A 63 5.13 6.65 1.44
CA VAL A 63 4.35 6.67 0.20
C VAL A 63 3.20 7.66 0.37
N ASP A 64 3.18 8.69 -0.48
CA ASP A 64 2.10 9.68 -0.50
C ASP A 64 0.98 9.29 -1.48
N LEU A 65 0.14 8.35 -1.06
CA LEU A 65 -1.00 7.90 -1.87
C LEU A 65 -2.02 9.01 -2.13
N TRP A 66 -2.22 9.90 -1.16
CA TRP A 66 -3.15 11.02 -1.28
C TRP A 66 -2.84 11.88 -2.50
N SER A 67 -1.58 12.29 -2.68
CA SER A 67 -1.17 13.09 -3.85
C SER A 67 -1.11 12.25 -5.13
N ILE A 68 -0.42 11.10 -5.10
CA ILE A 68 -0.13 10.28 -6.30
C ILE A 68 -1.42 9.85 -7.02
N MET A 69 -2.46 9.46 -6.27
CA MET A 69 -3.73 9.06 -6.88
C MET A 69 -4.43 10.25 -7.55
N GLN A 70 -4.36 11.43 -6.95
CA GLN A 70 -5.06 12.62 -7.44
C GLN A 70 -4.42 13.27 -8.69
N GLU A 71 -3.17 12.92 -9.01
CA GLU A 71 -2.52 13.29 -10.27
C GLU A 71 -3.20 12.68 -11.51
N THR A 72 -3.99 11.61 -11.31
CA THR A 72 -4.72 10.96 -12.40
C THR A 72 -6.09 11.61 -12.61
N VAL A 73 -6.36 12.07 -13.83
CA VAL A 73 -7.70 12.54 -14.21
C VAL A 73 -8.73 11.42 -14.01
N GLY A 74 -9.82 11.73 -13.31
CA GLY A 74 -10.87 10.75 -13.02
C GLY A 74 -10.53 9.73 -11.94
N TRP A 75 -9.49 9.97 -11.12
CA TRP A 75 -9.04 9.07 -10.06
C TRP A 75 -10.15 8.53 -9.16
N ARG A 76 -11.20 9.33 -8.89
CA ARG A 76 -12.33 8.96 -8.01
C ARG A 76 -12.94 7.61 -8.37
N LYS A 77 -13.40 7.45 -9.62
CA LYS A 77 -14.03 6.20 -10.09
C LYS A 77 -13.01 5.17 -10.56
N LYS A 78 -11.81 5.62 -10.95
CA LYS A 78 -10.74 4.73 -11.40
C LYS A 78 -10.15 3.94 -10.25
N PHE A 79 -9.86 4.61 -9.14
CA PHE A 79 -9.12 4.04 -8.03
C PHE A 79 -10.00 3.70 -6.82
N LEU A 80 -11.24 4.22 -6.72
CA LEU A 80 -12.14 3.90 -5.59
C LEU A 80 -13.42 3.20 -6.06
N SER A 81 -13.80 2.12 -5.37
CA SER A 81 -14.98 1.32 -5.71
C SER A 81 -16.28 1.90 -5.14
N ASP A 82 -16.21 2.47 -3.94
CA ASP A 82 -17.36 2.97 -3.17
C ASP A 82 -17.08 4.38 -2.59
N GLY A 83 -16.12 5.08 -3.20
CA GLY A 83 -15.60 6.35 -2.73
C GLY A 83 -14.62 6.28 -1.55
N LEU A 84 -14.29 5.08 -1.07
CA LEU A 84 -13.30 4.87 -0.01
C LEU A 84 -12.34 3.69 -0.28
N HIS A 85 -12.87 2.50 -0.56
CA HIS A 85 -12.08 1.31 -0.80
C HIS A 85 -11.48 1.30 -2.20
N LEU A 86 -10.27 0.75 -2.32
CA LEU A 86 -9.54 0.75 -3.57
C LEU A 86 -10.11 -0.28 -4.57
N THR A 87 -10.18 0.11 -5.83
CA THR A 87 -10.38 -0.83 -6.95
C THR A 87 -9.14 -1.68 -7.17
N GLN A 88 -9.19 -2.61 -8.12
CA GLN A 88 -7.99 -3.31 -8.60
C GLN A 88 -6.92 -2.33 -9.08
N GLU A 89 -7.30 -1.29 -9.83
CA GLU A 89 -6.38 -0.27 -10.31
C GLU A 89 -5.83 0.61 -9.18
N GLY A 90 -6.67 0.94 -8.18
CA GLY A 90 -6.21 1.64 -6.98
C GLY A 90 -5.18 0.83 -6.19
N ASN A 91 -5.43 -0.48 -6.01
CA ASN A 91 -4.47 -1.39 -5.38
C ASN A 91 -3.17 -1.54 -6.19
N ALA A 92 -3.24 -1.49 -7.53
CA ALA A 92 -2.05 -1.52 -8.38
C ALA A 92 -1.13 -0.31 -8.16
N VAL A 93 -1.69 0.88 -7.90
CA VAL A 93 -0.91 2.07 -7.52
C VAL A 93 -0.19 1.84 -6.20
N VAL A 94 -0.90 1.33 -5.17
CA VAL A 94 -0.30 1.02 -3.87
C VAL A 94 0.83 0.03 -4.01
N HIS A 95 0.59 -1.08 -4.72
CA HIS A 95 1.58 -2.12 -4.96
C HIS A 95 2.85 -1.57 -5.63
N LYS A 96 2.68 -0.78 -6.70
CA LYS A 96 3.79 -0.16 -7.43
C LYS A 96 4.64 0.74 -6.52
N GLU A 97 4.00 1.61 -5.75
CA GLU A 97 4.73 2.58 -4.92
C GLU A 97 5.38 1.94 -3.69
N VAL A 98 4.74 0.96 -3.06
CA VAL A 98 5.34 0.18 -1.98
C VAL A 98 6.54 -0.62 -2.48
N LEU A 99 6.42 -1.30 -3.63
CA LEU A 99 7.57 -2.00 -4.23
C LEU A 99 8.71 -1.05 -4.59
N ARG A 100 8.41 0.15 -5.08
CA ARG A 100 9.43 1.17 -5.34
C ARG A 100 10.20 1.47 -4.06
N VAL A 101 9.52 1.72 -2.94
CA VAL A 101 10.19 1.99 -1.65
C VAL A 101 10.99 0.79 -1.16
N LEU A 102 10.43 -0.42 -1.20
CA LEU A 102 11.13 -1.65 -0.79
C LEU A 102 12.39 -1.90 -1.63
N HIS A 103 12.33 -1.67 -2.94
CA HIS A 103 13.49 -1.81 -3.82
C HIS A 103 14.61 -0.84 -3.45
N HIS A 104 14.30 0.43 -3.16
CA HIS A 104 15.29 1.41 -2.72
C HIS A 104 15.90 1.06 -1.35
N ALA A 105 15.16 0.33 -0.52
CA ALA A 105 15.64 -0.16 0.78
C ALA A 105 16.39 -1.51 0.69
N GLY A 106 16.63 -2.04 -0.52
CA GLY A 106 17.31 -3.33 -0.70
C GLY A 106 16.47 -4.55 -0.34
N LEU A 107 15.15 -4.42 -0.25
CA LEU A 107 14.18 -5.50 0.02
C LEU A 107 13.36 -5.88 -1.22
N GLY A 108 13.86 -5.55 -2.41
CA GLY A 108 13.26 -6.01 -3.67
C GLY A 108 13.49 -7.52 -3.90
N PRO A 109 12.65 -8.19 -4.71
CA PRO A 109 12.74 -9.63 -4.97
C PRO A 109 14.11 -10.13 -5.45
N HIS A 110 14.88 -9.27 -6.13
CA HIS A 110 16.24 -9.60 -6.60
C HIS A 110 17.30 -9.58 -5.48
N PHE A 111 17.02 -8.94 -4.36
CA PHE A 111 17.92 -8.86 -3.20
C PHE A 111 17.63 -9.94 -2.16
N LEU A 112 16.44 -10.52 -2.20
CA LEU A 112 16.03 -11.56 -1.26
C LEU A 112 16.53 -12.92 -1.74
N THR A 113 17.25 -13.62 -0.87
CA THR A 113 17.58 -15.02 -1.07
C THR A 113 16.33 -15.86 -0.85
N HIS A 114 16.18 -16.94 -1.61
CA HIS A 114 15.14 -17.91 -1.32
C HIS A 114 15.46 -18.57 0.03
N ASP A 115 14.45 -18.73 0.88
CA ASP A 115 14.60 -19.42 2.17
C ASP A 115 15.06 -20.88 2.00
N PHE A 116 14.69 -21.47 0.86
CA PHE A 116 15.01 -22.83 0.50
C PHE A 116 15.49 -22.93 -0.96
N PRO A 117 16.24 -24.00 -1.30
CA PRO A 117 16.65 -24.27 -2.67
C PRO A 117 15.44 -24.36 -3.60
N HIS A 118 15.62 -23.95 -4.85
CA HIS A 118 14.60 -24.18 -5.87
C HIS A 118 14.36 -25.69 -6.03
N HIS A 119 13.10 -26.10 -6.22
CA HIS A 119 12.74 -27.53 -6.26
C HIS A 119 13.51 -28.33 -7.33
N SER A 120 13.91 -27.69 -8.43
CA SER A 120 14.73 -28.33 -9.48
C SER A 120 16.17 -28.64 -9.03
N GLU A 121 16.62 -28.06 -7.91
CA GLU A 121 17.92 -28.33 -7.30
C GLU A 121 17.86 -29.49 -6.29
N ILE A 122 16.67 -30.02 -5.99
CA ILE A 122 16.46 -31.09 -5.01
C ILE A 122 16.51 -32.45 -5.71
N ASP A 123 17.58 -33.21 -5.48
CA ASP A 123 17.64 -34.63 -5.85
C ASP A 123 16.72 -35.43 -4.93
N GLY A 124 15.67 -36.05 -5.47
CA GLY A 124 14.72 -36.85 -4.68
C GLY A 124 15.34 -38.04 -3.94
N ARG A 125 16.52 -38.51 -4.34
CA ARG A 125 17.25 -39.58 -3.63
C ARG A 125 18.19 -39.05 -2.55
N HIS A 126 18.62 -37.80 -2.67
CA HIS A 126 19.59 -37.15 -1.78
C HIS A 126 19.21 -35.68 -1.53
N PRO A 127 18.01 -35.42 -0.96
CA PRO A 127 17.50 -34.05 -0.80
C PRO A 127 18.39 -33.21 0.10
N GLU A 128 19.09 -33.82 1.05
CA GLU A 128 19.99 -33.16 2.00
C GLU A 128 21.09 -32.34 1.32
N LYS A 129 21.53 -32.73 0.12
CA LYS A 129 22.59 -32.03 -0.62
C LYS A 129 22.17 -30.62 -1.05
N ALA A 130 20.89 -30.41 -1.33
CA ALA A 130 20.39 -29.10 -1.76
C ALA A 130 20.43 -28.06 -0.64
N PHE A 131 20.34 -28.50 0.63
CA PHE A 131 20.28 -27.62 1.81
C PHE A 131 21.64 -27.39 2.48
N GLN A 132 22.73 -27.91 1.92
CA GLN A 132 24.08 -27.63 2.43
C GLN A 132 24.52 -26.21 2.06
N PRO A 133 25.31 -25.52 2.91
CA PRO A 133 25.86 -24.21 2.59
C PRO A 133 26.64 -24.26 1.27
N LYS A 134 26.30 -23.39 0.32
CA LYS A 134 27.08 -23.24 -0.92
C LYS A 134 28.35 -22.44 -0.59
N ASN A 135 29.52 -23.04 -0.77
CA ASN A 135 30.84 -22.41 -0.61
C ASN A 135 31.08 -21.33 -1.67
#